data_AF-A0A2V7GEH6-F1
#
_entry.id   AF-A0A2V7GEH6-F1
#
_cell.length_a   1.000
_cell.length_b   1.000
_cell.length_c   1.000
_cell.angle_alpha   90.00
_cell.angle_beta   90.00
_cell.angle_gamma   90.00
#
_symmetry.space_group_name_H-M   'P 1'
#
loop_
_entity.id
_entity.type
_entity.pdbx_description
1 polymer ?
#
loop_
_entity_poly.entity_id
_entity_poly.type
_entity_poly.pdbx_seq_one_letter_code
_entity_poly.pdbx_strand_id
1 'polypeptide(L)'
;MISAALYLSRRSLANATRRRLARLRQPKYLIGFALGVLYYYWLIARPRSGAAGGAAGLPGAGGEVLAILGLTTFLLMNWVFGSSRSPFAFTPAETHYLFTAPLTRRQVLDFKLLRSQLPLFLSSLLSVLIFSGGHFTPSRIVRVLGLWLVFSALQMHYGVAALVRQSLEEHGVTAVRRRLGVITVLTGVAVAVALILRRQLPEVQAAFAAGPAAGLDALGAILHRGVLGVIVWPLSALVRPLLAPDLATFAARLPAAFLVVGLHYVWLVRSSLAFEEVAVESAERMARRIAAWRSGRRPPPSERRSKGARRSLGHLAPVGSPARAIAWKNVQAEWRGSGVRLPVIIVLGVAAVAWVASLGAAAGTGIQVLATLLLVFAGMAVVFGPYILRNDLRADLLLWDLLKSYPLRGADLVAGEVLGPVAVLTGVAWGCLLAAFA
;
A
#
# COMPACT_ATOMS: atom_id res chain seq x y z
N MET A 1 -16.46 28.77 -5.77
CA MET A 1 -15.55 27.65 -6.10
C MET A 1 -15.99 26.31 -5.50
N ILE A 2 -16.10 26.18 -4.17
CA ILE A 2 -16.54 24.91 -3.54
C ILE A 2 -17.92 24.49 -4.06
N SER A 3 -18.87 25.43 -4.20
CA SER A 3 -20.19 25.18 -4.79
C SER A 3 -20.11 24.61 -6.22
N ALA A 4 -19.26 25.18 -7.08
CA ALA A 4 -19.07 24.70 -8.46
C ALA A 4 -18.40 23.32 -8.50
N ALA A 5 -17.40 23.09 -7.64
CA ALA A 5 -16.74 21.79 -7.49
C ALA A 5 -17.70 20.69 -7.01
N LEU A 6 -18.54 21.01 -6.02
CA LEU A 6 -19.59 20.13 -5.53
C LEU A 6 -20.65 19.88 -6.60
N TYR A 7 -21.08 20.92 -7.32
CA TYR A 7 -22.01 20.79 -8.43
C TYR A 7 -21.49 19.84 -9.50
N LEU A 8 -20.24 20.03 -9.95
CA LEU A 8 -19.63 19.21 -11.00
C LEU A 8 -19.41 17.77 -10.52
N SER A 9 -18.98 17.59 -9.26
CA SER A 9 -18.82 16.26 -8.65
C SER A 9 -20.16 15.53 -8.56
N ARG A 10 -21.22 16.21 -8.10
CA ARG A 10 -22.57 15.67 -7.99
C ARG A 10 -23.15 15.30 -9.35
N ARG A 11 -23.04 16.18 -10.35
CA ARG A 11 -23.52 15.93 -11.73
C ARG A 11 -22.74 14.80 -12.39
N SER A 12 -21.42 14.76 -12.21
CA SER A 12 -20.57 13.67 -12.73
C SER A 12 -20.95 12.33 -12.12
N LEU A 13 -21.18 12.29 -10.80
CA LEU A 13 -21.64 11.09 -10.12
C LEU A 13 -23.01 10.64 -10.62
N ALA A 14 -23.99 11.56 -10.67
CA ALA A 14 -25.33 11.26 -11.16
C ALA A 14 -25.31 10.72 -12.60
N ASN A 15 -24.55 11.36 -13.50
CA ASN A 15 -24.42 10.94 -14.88
C ASN A 15 -23.70 9.59 -15.02
N ALA A 16 -22.64 9.36 -14.24
CA ALA A 16 -21.94 8.09 -14.22
C ALA A 16 -22.83 6.95 -13.72
N THR A 17 -23.58 7.19 -12.64
CA THR A 17 -24.55 6.23 -12.08
C THR A 17 -25.66 5.93 -13.08
N ARG A 18 -26.28 6.95 -13.69
CA ARG A 18 -27.30 6.77 -14.74
C ARG A 18 -26.78 5.93 -15.90
N ARG A 19 -25.56 6.22 -16.40
CA ARG A 19 -24.94 5.43 -17.49
C ARG A 19 -24.64 3.98 -17.07
N ARG A 20 -24.22 3.74 -15.82
CA ARG A 20 -23.98 2.38 -15.30
C ARG A 20 -25.29 1.60 -15.14
N LEU A 21 -26.32 2.23 -14.60
CA LEU A 21 -27.66 1.64 -14.46
C LEU A 21 -28.28 1.34 -15.82
N ALA A 22 -28.16 2.25 -16.80
CA ALA A 22 -28.65 2.01 -18.16
C ALA A 22 -27.98 0.79 -18.82
N ARG A 23 -26.71 0.49 -18.49
CA ARG A 23 -26.03 -0.72 -18.98
C ARG A 23 -26.60 -2.01 -18.41
N LEU A 24 -27.23 -1.99 -17.22
CA LEU A 24 -27.89 -3.17 -16.65
C LEU A 24 -29.07 -3.67 -17.50
N ARG A 25 -29.54 -2.89 -18.49
CA ARG A 25 -30.48 -3.36 -19.50
C ARG A 25 -29.90 -4.44 -20.42
N GLN A 26 -28.58 -4.53 -20.55
CA GLN A 26 -27.95 -5.60 -21.33
C GLN A 26 -27.70 -6.82 -20.43
N PRO A 27 -28.11 -8.03 -20.83
CA PRO A 27 -28.03 -9.23 -19.99
C PRO A 27 -26.64 -9.48 -19.40
N LYS A 28 -25.59 -9.30 -20.21
CA LYS A 28 -24.19 -9.47 -19.78
C LYS A 28 -23.80 -8.61 -18.57
N TYR A 29 -24.31 -7.38 -18.48
CA TYR A 29 -23.99 -6.49 -17.37
C TYR A 29 -24.89 -6.76 -16.15
N LEU A 30 -26.14 -7.15 -16.38
CA LEU A 30 -27.06 -7.55 -15.31
C LEU A 30 -26.54 -8.77 -14.55
N ILE A 31 -26.15 -9.82 -15.28
CA ILE A 31 -25.63 -11.07 -14.69
C ILE A 31 -24.39 -10.76 -13.85
N GLY A 32 -23.41 -10.03 -14.41
CA GLY A 32 -22.20 -9.65 -13.68
C GLY A 32 -22.48 -8.81 -12.44
N PHE A 33 -23.45 -7.89 -12.52
CA PHE A 33 -23.88 -7.09 -11.37
C PHE A 33 -24.55 -7.95 -10.30
N ALA A 34 -25.49 -8.83 -10.67
CA ALA A 34 -26.19 -9.73 -9.76
C ALA A 34 -25.21 -10.68 -9.04
N LEU A 35 -24.28 -11.29 -9.77
CA LEU A 35 -23.23 -12.12 -9.20
C LEU A 35 -22.33 -11.33 -8.24
N GLY A 36 -21.97 -10.10 -8.61
CA GLY A 36 -21.18 -9.22 -7.74
C GLY A 36 -21.92 -8.85 -6.45
N VAL A 37 -23.20 -8.45 -6.55
CA VAL A 37 -24.05 -8.17 -5.39
C VAL A 37 -24.19 -9.41 -4.51
N LEU A 38 -24.45 -10.58 -5.10
CA LEU A 38 -24.54 -11.84 -4.37
C LEU A 38 -23.23 -12.19 -3.67
N TYR A 39 -22.10 -12.00 -4.34
CA TYR A 39 -20.77 -12.22 -3.75
C TYR A 39 -20.53 -11.32 -2.55
N TYR A 40 -20.79 -10.01 -2.67
CA TYR A 40 -20.61 -9.07 -1.55
C TYR A 40 -21.64 -9.30 -0.45
N TYR A 41 -22.89 -9.64 -0.80
CA TYR A 41 -23.91 -10.03 0.16
C TYR A 41 -23.43 -11.24 0.96
N TRP A 42 -22.97 -12.30 0.30
CA TRP A 42 -22.42 -13.48 0.98
C TRP A 42 -21.21 -13.12 1.85
N LEU A 43 -20.29 -12.29 1.35
CA LEU A 43 -19.10 -11.88 2.09
C LEU A 43 -19.43 -11.09 3.37
N ILE A 44 -20.46 -10.24 3.32
CA ILE A 44 -20.84 -9.32 4.42
C ILE A 44 -21.86 -9.96 5.36
N ALA A 45 -22.85 -10.66 4.82
CA ALA A 45 -24.00 -11.21 5.54
C ALA A 45 -23.72 -12.56 6.20
N ARG A 46 -22.65 -13.28 5.81
CA ARG A 46 -22.29 -14.54 6.46
C ARG A 46 -21.93 -14.26 7.94
N PRO A 47 -22.70 -14.77 8.91
CA PRO A 47 -22.31 -14.69 10.31
C PRO A 47 -20.98 -15.41 10.44
N ARG A 48 -19.93 -14.71 10.88
CA ARG A 48 -18.68 -15.36 11.26
C ARG A 48 -18.86 -15.99 12.65
N SER A 49 -19.75 -16.99 12.73
CA SER A 49 -19.91 -17.85 13.89
C SER A 49 -18.63 -18.70 14.03
N GLY A 50 -17.72 -18.29 14.91
CA GLY A 50 -16.48 -19.03 15.20
C GLY A 50 -15.18 -18.21 15.09
N ALA A 51 -15.21 -16.99 14.53
CA ALA A 51 -14.06 -16.07 14.56
C ALA A 51 -14.26 -14.92 15.56
N ALA A 52 -15.20 -15.07 16.49
CA ALA A 52 -15.47 -14.13 17.57
C ALA A 52 -14.33 -14.07 18.62
N GLY A 53 -13.32 -14.95 18.54
CA GLY A 53 -12.15 -14.94 19.44
C GLY A 53 -10.85 -14.38 18.88
N GLY A 54 -10.70 -14.21 17.54
CA GLY A 54 -9.41 -13.83 16.93
C GLY A 54 -9.35 -12.42 16.35
N ALA A 55 -10.49 -11.87 15.94
CA ALA A 55 -10.61 -10.52 15.37
C ALA A 55 -11.69 -9.66 16.07
N ALA A 56 -12.22 -10.13 17.21
CA ALA A 56 -12.77 -9.24 18.22
C ALA A 56 -11.59 -8.45 18.79
N GLY A 57 -11.30 -7.33 18.11
CA GLY A 57 -10.05 -6.61 18.21
C GLY A 57 -9.70 -6.28 19.66
N LEU A 58 -8.43 -6.47 20.01
CA LEU A 58 -7.80 -6.01 21.24
C LEU A 58 -8.32 -4.61 21.58
N PRO A 59 -9.34 -4.48 22.44
CA PRO A 59 -9.84 -3.18 22.84
C PRO A 59 -8.79 -2.54 23.76
N GLY A 60 -8.62 -1.23 23.67
CA GLY A 60 -7.59 -0.53 24.45
C GLY A 60 -6.25 -0.41 23.72
N ALA A 61 -5.16 -0.50 24.47
CA ALA A 61 -3.82 -0.12 23.98
C ALA A 61 -3.30 -1.05 22.86
N GLY A 62 -3.65 -2.34 22.90
CA GLY A 62 -3.21 -3.30 21.87
C GLY A 62 -3.71 -2.98 20.47
N GLY A 63 -4.97 -2.54 20.33
CA GLY A 63 -5.50 -2.08 19.06
C GLY A 63 -4.82 -0.81 18.53
N GLU A 64 -4.43 0.10 19.43
CA GLU A 64 -3.69 1.32 19.07
C GLU A 64 -2.27 0.99 18.58
N VAL A 65 -1.54 0.15 19.31
CA VAL A 65 -0.19 -0.31 18.92
C VAL A 65 -0.21 -0.93 17.53
N LEU A 66 -1.11 -1.89 17.29
CA LEU A 66 -1.21 -2.56 15.98
C LEU A 66 -1.59 -1.61 14.85
N ALA A 67 -2.53 -0.69 15.08
CA ALA A 67 -2.94 0.28 14.07
C ALA A 67 -1.83 1.30 13.76
N ILE A 68 -1.08 1.75 14.76
CA ILE A 68 0.09 2.62 14.59
C ILE A 68 1.19 1.88 13.81
N LEU A 69 1.48 0.63 14.14
CA LEU A 69 2.46 -0.18 13.41
C LEU A 69 2.05 -0.39 11.95
N GLY A 70 0.77 -0.69 11.70
CA GLY A 70 0.22 -0.81 10.35
C GLY A 70 0.35 0.50 9.56
N LEU A 71 -0.06 1.63 10.16
CA LEU A 71 0.06 2.96 9.54
C LEU A 71 1.51 3.32 9.25
N THR A 72 2.41 3.11 10.22
CA THR A 72 3.85 3.32 10.06
C THR A 72 4.39 2.50 8.89
N THR A 73 4.02 1.22 8.81
CA THR A 73 4.42 0.34 7.71
C THR A 73 4.00 0.90 6.36
N PHE A 74 2.75 1.37 6.21
CA PHE A 74 2.30 2.00 4.97
C PHE A 74 3.11 3.26 4.61
N LEU A 75 3.40 4.12 5.60
CA LEU A 75 4.20 5.33 5.40
C LEU A 75 5.64 4.99 4.96
N LEU A 76 6.29 4.06 5.66
CA LEU A 76 7.64 3.60 5.33
C LEU A 76 7.69 2.96 3.95
N MET A 77 6.73 2.07 3.65
CA MET A 77 6.60 1.43 2.35
C MET A 77 6.46 2.47 1.23
N ASN A 78 5.68 3.53 1.44
CA ASN A 78 5.60 4.63 0.49
C ASN A 78 6.93 5.39 0.36
N TRP A 79 7.64 5.69 1.45
CA TRP A 79 8.93 6.38 1.37
C TRP A 79 10.03 5.58 0.68
N VAL A 80 10.11 4.28 0.97
CA VAL A 80 11.13 3.41 0.38
C VAL A 80 10.78 3.04 -1.06
N PHE A 81 9.50 2.82 -1.38
CA PHE A 81 9.09 2.21 -2.66
C PHE A 81 8.19 3.06 -3.54
N GLY A 82 7.68 4.18 -3.03
CA GLY A 82 6.82 5.09 -3.76
C GLY A 82 7.52 5.71 -4.97
N SER A 83 6.71 6.13 -5.94
CA SER A 83 7.19 6.85 -7.12
C SER A 83 7.12 8.37 -6.91
N SER A 84 7.82 9.14 -7.76
CA SER A 84 7.62 10.59 -7.92
C SER A 84 6.26 10.96 -8.54
N ARG A 85 5.46 9.96 -8.94
CA ARG A 85 4.14 10.19 -9.51
C ARG A 85 3.15 10.58 -8.41
N SER A 86 2.56 11.76 -8.58
CA SER A 86 1.48 12.23 -7.71
C SER A 86 0.27 11.29 -7.75
N PRO A 87 -0.34 10.96 -6.59
CA PRO A 87 -1.63 10.24 -6.54
C PRO A 87 -2.77 11.07 -7.14
N PHE A 88 -2.59 12.38 -7.33
CA PHE A 88 -3.55 13.27 -7.95
C PHE A 88 -3.47 13.19 -9.49
N ALA A 89 -3.79 12.02 -10.05
CA ALA A 89 -3.82 11.83 -11.50
C ALA A 89 -5.03 12.51 -12.11
N PHE A 90 -4.82 13.40 -13.08
CA PHE A 90 -5.88 14.07 -13.81
C PHE A 90 -6.32 13.24 -15.01
N THR A 91 -7.62 13.21 -15.27
CA THR A 91 -8.16 12.70 -16.52
C THR A 91 -7.82 13.66 -17.67
N PRO A 92 -7.78 13.17 -18.92
CA PRO A 92 -7.56 14.06 -20.07
C PRO A 92 -8.58 15.19 -20.11
N ALA A 93 -9.86 14.88 -19.87
CA ALA A 93 -10.91 15.88 -19.76
C ALA A 93 -10.65 16.89 -18.62
N GLU A 94 -10.30 16.43 -17.42
CA GLU A 94 -9.95 17.34 -16.32
C GLU A 94 -8.78 18.25 -16.69
N THR A 95 -7.76 17.75 -17.39
CA THR A 95 -6.60 18.55 -17.80
C THR A 95 -7.02 19.64 -18.79
N HIS A 96 -7.76 19.26 -19.85
CA HIS A 96 -8.24 20.21 -20.86
C HIS A 96 -9.18 21.28 -20.30
N TYR A 97 -10.05 20.95 -19.34
CA TYR A 97 -11.02 21.91 -18.80
C TYR A 97 -10.52 22.67 -17.58
N LEU A 98 -9.76 22.05 -16.67
CA LEU A 98 -9.33 22.69 -15.43
C LEU A 98 -8.09 23.56 -15.62
N PHE A 99 -7.18 23.19 -16.53
CA PHE A 99 -5.93 23.94 -16.72
C PHE A 99 -6.07 25.09 -17.72
N THR A 100 -7.09 25.06 -18.58
CA THR A 100 -7.44 26.17 -19.48
C THR A 100 -8.40 27.16 -18.84
N ALA A 101 -9.11 26.75 -17.78
CA ALA A 101 -9.97 27.64 -17.03
C ALA A 101 -9.13 28.62 -16.20
N PRO A 102 -9.65 29.83 -15.90
CA PRO A 102 -8.98 30.82 -15.05
C PRO A 102 -9.06 30.40 -13.57
N LEU A 103 -8.48 29.25 -13.24
CA LEU A 103 -8.43 28.65 -11.91
C LEU A 103 -7.01 28.72 -11.38
N THR A 104 -6.89 29.06 -10.10
CA THR A 104 -5.61 28.97 -9.41
C THR A 104 -5.24 27.50 -9.18
N ARG A 105 -3.93 27.25 -9.11
CA ARG A 105 -3.33 25.95 -8.76
C ARG A 105 -3.95 25.32 -7.51
N ARG A 106 -4.14 26.15 -6.48
CA ARG A 106 -4.80 25.77 -5.23
C ARG A 106 -6.23 25.30 -5.46
N GLN A 107 -7.01 26.04 -6.26
CA GLN A 107 -8.40 25.67 -6.56
C GLN A 107 -8.50 24.34 -7.32
N VAL A 108 -7.57 24.07 -8.23
CA VAL A 108 -7.50 22.78 -8.96
C VAL A 108 -7.16 21.63 -8.01
N LEU A 109 -6.23 21.84 -7.07
CA LEU A 109 -5.87 20.88 -6.04
C LEU A 109 -7.05 20.62 -5.08
N ASP A 110 -7.71 21.68 -4.60
CA ASP A 110 -8.89 21.59 -3.73
C ASP A 110 -10.02 20.82 -4.42
N PHE A 111 -10.28 21.09 -5.71
CA PHE A 111 -11.23 20.31 -6.49
C PHE A 111 -10.85 18.82 -6.52
N LYS A 112 -9.57 18.50 -6.72
CA LYS A 112 -9.11 17.11 -6.81
C LYS A 112 -9.22 16.38 -5.47
N LEU A 113 -8.84 17.04 -4.38
CA LEU A 113 -8.98 16.53 -3.02
C LEU A 113 -10.44 16.31 -2.65
N LEU A 114 -11.33 17.23 -3.02
CA LEU A 114 -12.77 17.09 -2.76
C LEU A 114 -13.35 15.91 -3.54
N ARG A 115 -12.97 15.77 -4.82
CA ARG A 115 -13.44 14.69 -5.70
C ARG A 115 -12.98 13.31 -5.21
N SER A 116 -11.82 13.20 -4.56
CA SER A 116 -11.33 11.93 -4.03
C SER A 116 -11.99 11.49 -2.73
N GLN A 117 -12.66 12.39 -1.99
CA GLN A 117 -13.28 12.04 -0.71
C GLN A 117 -14.35 10.96 -0.83
N LEU A 118 -15.17 11.01 -1.88
CA LEU A 118 -16.23 10.01 -2.07
C LEU A 118 -15.67 8.59 -2.29
N PRO A 119 -14.72 8.35 -3.21
CA PRO A 119 -14.03 7.07 -3.31
C PRO A 119 -13.38 6.62 -2.00
N LEU A 120 -12.72 7.52 -1.26
CA LEU A 120 -12.08 7.17 0.02
C LEU A 120 -13.09 6.77 1.09
N PHE A 121 -14.22 7.48 1.17
CA PHE A 121 -15.32 7.14 2.06
C PHE A 121 -15.96 5.80 1.69
N LEU A 122 -16.17 5.52 0.39
CA LEU A 122 -16.64 4.21 -0.05
C LEU A 122 -15.64 3.11 0.27
N SER A 123 -14.33 3.36 0.13
CA SER A 123 -13.28 2.43 0.54
C SER A 123 -13.33 2.17 2.05
N SER A 124 -13.48 3.20 2.88
CA SER A 124 -13.55 3.01 4.34
C SER A 124 -14.81 2.25 4.75
N LEU A 125 -15.95 2.54 4.12
CA LEU A 125 -17.20 1.82 4.31
C LEU A 125 -17.05 0.35 3.95
N LEU A 126 -16.52 0.03 2.77
CA LEU A 126 -16.31 -1.34 2.32
C LEU A 126 -15.31 -2.08 3.21
N SER A 127 -14.21 -1.43 3.60
CA SER A 127 -13.25 -2.03 4.54
C SER A 127 -13.93 -2.40 5.85
N VAL A 128 -14.67 -1.49 6.48
CA VAL A 128 -15.40 -1.81 7.72
C VAL A 128 -16.40 -2.94 7.48
N LEU A 129 -17.19 -2.91 6.41
CA LEU A 129 -18.17 -3.97 6.11
C LEU A 129 -17.53 -5.36 5.94
N ILE A 130 -16.42 -5.44 5.20
CA ILE A 130 -15.70 -6.70 4.94
C ILE A 130 -15.11 -7.30 6.23
N PHE A 131 -14.56 -6.44 7.09
CA PHE A 131 -13.85 -6.87 8.30
C PHE A 131 -14.74 -6.97 9.55
N SER A 132 -15.97 -6.42 9.55
CA SER A 132 -16.80 -6.32 10.77
C SER A 132 -17.96 -7.32 10.89
N GLY A 133 -18.31 -8.09 9.86
CA GLY A 133 -19.34 -9.15 9.93
C GLY A 133 -20.76 -8.65 10.26
N GLY A 134 -21.60 -8.44 9.23
CA GLY A 134 -23.06 -8.37 9.31
C GLY A 134 -23.76 -7.19 10.00
N HIS A 135 -23.50 -6.90 11.27
CA HIS A 135 -24.41 -6.12 12.15
C HIS A 135 -24.06 -4.64 12.37
N PHE A 136 -24.78 -3.69 11.77
CA PHE A 136 -24.44 -2.26 11.89
C PHE A 136 -24.67 -1.67 13.30
N THR A 137 -23.62 -1.58 14.12
CA THR A 137 -23.62 -0.90 15.42
C THR A 137 -23.18 0.57 15.31
N PRO A 138 -23.56 1.47 16.24
CA PRO A 138 -23.06 2.86 16.26
C PRO A 138 -21.52 2.97 16.23
N SER A 139 -20.82 2.02 16.86
CA SER A 139 -19.37 1.90 16.82
C SER A 139 -18.79 1.65 15.41
N ARG A 140 -19.58 1.15 14.45
CA ARG A 140 -19.16 1.00 13.05
C ARG A 140 -19.17 2.31 12.29
N ILE A 141 -20.12 3.19 12.55
CA ILE A 141 -20.17 4.52 11.93
C ILE A 141 -18.89 5.29 12.30
N VAL A 142 -18.53 5.26 13.59
CA VAL A 142 -17.28 5.83 14.11
C VAL A 142 -16.06 5.23 13.40
N ARG A 143 -15.99 3.91 13.24
CA ARG A 143 -14.89 3.25 12.51
C ARG A 143 -14.82 3.66 11.04
N VAL A 144 -15.95 3.79 10.35
CA VAL A 144 -16.00 4.23 8.94
C VAL A 144 -15.46 5.66 8.80
N LEU A 145 -15.88 6.56 9.70
CA LEU A 145 -15.42 7.95 9.69
C LEU A 145 -13.94 8.08 10.08
N GLY A 146 -13.50 7.35 11.11
CA GLY A 146 -12.09 7.32 11.51
C GLY A 146 -11.19 6.75 10.42
N LEU A 147 -11.60 5.66 9.76
CA LEU A 147 -10.83 5.08 8.65
C LEU A 147 -10.83 5.99 7.41
N TRP A 148 -11.94 6.68 7.13
CA TRP A 148 -11.97 7.71 6.09
C TRP A 148 -10.96 8.82 6.35
N LEU A 149 -10.81 9.25 7.61
CA LEU A 149 -9.82 10.25 8.01
C LEU A 149 -8.39 9.74 7.81
N VAL A 150 -8.10 8.50 8.22
CA VAL A 150 -6.79 7.85 7.98
C VAL A 150 -6.47 7.77 6.49
N PHE A 151 -7.42 7.35 5.66
CA PHE A 151 -7.25 7.27 4.21
C PHE A 151 -7.04 8.65 3.57
N SER A 152 -7.71 9.68 4.08
CA SER A 152 -7.52 11.06 3.64
C SER A 152 -6.12 11.57 3.98
N ALA A 153 -5.65 11.31 5.21
CA ALA A 153 -4.29 11.63 5.63
C ALA A 153 -3.23 10.90 4.78
N LEU A 154 -3.41 9.60 4.54
CA LEU A 154 -2.54 8.81 3.68
C LEU A 154 -2.49 9.33 2.25
N GLN A 155 -3.63 9.70 1.67
CA GLN A 155 -3.67 10.29 0.33
C GLN A 155 -2.83 11.57 0.26
N MET A 156 -3.01 12.48 1.22
CA MET A 156 -2.26 13.74 1.26
C MET A 156 -0.77 13.50 1.50
N HIS A 157 -0.42 12.59 2.42
CA HIS A 157 0.95 12.20 2.69
C HIS A 157 1.64 11.61 1.46
N TYR A 158 0.97 10.73 0.72
CA TYR A 158 1.50 10.18 -0.52
C TYR A 158 1.66 11.27 -1.60
N GLY A 159 0.74 12.24 -1.62
CA GLY A 159 0.84 13.43 -2.46
C GLY A 159 2.10 14.25 -2.18
N VAL A 160 2.31 14.62 -0.93
CA VAL A 160 3.49 15.35 -0.48
C VAL A 160 4.76 14.56 -0.79
N ALA A 161 4.81 13.28 -0.42
CA ALA A 161 5.99 12.46 -0.62
C ALA A 161 6.34 12.31 -2.12
N ALA A 162 5.34 12.28 -3.00
CA ALA A 162 5.56 12.31 -4.43
C ALA A 162 6.15 13.65 -4.91
N LEU A 163 5.65 14.78 -4.41
CA LEU A 163 6.17 16.12 -4.74
C LEU A 163 7.61 16.32 -4.25
N VAL A 164 7.93 15.87 -3.03
CA VAL A 164 9.31 15.92 -2.51
C VAL A 164 10.24 15.09 -3.40
N ARG A 165 9.82 13.87 -3.79
CA ARG A 165 10.60 13.06 -4.72
C ARG A 165 10.77 13.74 -6.06
N GLN A 166 9.70 14.32 -6.60
CA GLN A 166 9.72 15.06 -7.88
C GLN A 166 10.73 16.20 -7.83
N SER A 167 10.68 17.03 -6.79
CA SER A 167 11.64 18.13 -6.59
C SER A 167 13.09 17.63 -6.56
N LEU A 168 13.36 16.51 -5.88
CA LEU A 168 14.69 15.90 -5.90
C LEU A 168 15.09 15.36 -7.29
N GLU A 169 14.15 14.91 -8.13
CA GLU A 169 14.46 14.51 -9.51
C GLU A 169 14.80 15.73 -10.39
N GLU A 170 14.08 16.84 -10.22
CA GLU A 170 14.32 18.11 -10.92
C GLU A 170 15.71 18.68 -10.58
N HIS A 171 16.16 18.55 -9.33
CA HIS A 171 17.52 18.91 -8.90
C HIS A 171 18.60 17.87 -9.28
N GLY A 172 18.28 16.91 -10.15
CA GLY A 172 19.24 15.94 -10.67
C GLY A 172 19.69 14.85 -9.68
N VAL A 173 19.06 14.73 -8.51
CA VAL A 173 19.42 13.69 -7.53
C VAL A 173 19.00 12.33 -8.09
N THR A 174 19.96 11.41 -8.27
CA THR A 174 19.66 10.08 -8.81
C THR A 174 18.71 9.29 -7.90
N ALA A 175 17.95 8.36 -8.48
CA ALA A 175 17.01 7.51 -7.73
C ALA A 175 17.68 6.73 -6.59
N VAL A 176 18.95 6.34 -6.77
CA VAL A 176 19.75 5.64 -5.75
C VAL A 176 20.07 6.57 -4.59
N ARG A 177 20.57 7.79 -4.86
CA ARG A 177 20.90 8.76 -3.80
C ARG A 177 19.67 9.16 -2.98
N ARG A 178 18.52 9.39 -3.64
CA ARG A 178 17.25 9.67 -2.95
C ARG A 178 16.86 8.52 -2.02
N ARG A 179 16.94 7.28 -2.51
CA ARG A 179 16.59 6.09 -1.73
C ARG A 179 17.56 5.86 -0.58
N LEU A 180 18.86 6.04 -0.78
CA LEU A 180 19.85 5.92 0.27
C LEU A 180 19.62 6.97 1.36
N GLY A 181 19.39 8.24 1.01
CA GLY A 181 19.07 9.29 1.99
C GLY A 181 17.83 8.95 2.82
N VAL A 182 16.76 8.48 2.18
CA VAL A 182 15.55 8.01 2.88
C VAL A 182 15.89 6.83 3.80
N ILE A 183 16.61 5.82 3.32
CA ILE A 183 16.97 4.65 4.13
C ILE A 183 17.82 5.09 5.33
N THR A 184 18.83 5.94 5.15
CA THR A 184 19.68 6.44 6.24
C THR A 184 18.86 7.14 7.32
N VAL A 185 17.93 8.01 6.93
CA VAL A 185 17.02 8.69 7.88
C VAL A 185 16.13 7.68 8.60
N LEU A 186 15.52 6.75 7.87
CA LEU A 186 14.63 5.74 8.45
C LEU A 186 15.38 4.79 9.39
N THR A 187 16.59 4.37 9.02
CA THR A 187 17.47 3.54 9.87
C THR A 187 17.86 4.32 11.12
N GLY A 188 18.24 5.60 11.00
CA GLY A 188 18.55 6.44 12.17
C GLY A 188 17.37 6.54 13.14
N VAL A 189 16.16 6.78 12.64
CA VAL A 189 14.93 6.79 13.46
C VAL A 189 14.68 5.43 14.09
N ALA A 190 14.81 4.34 13.32
CA ALA A 190 14.61 2.98 13.82
C ALA A 190 15.61 2.63 14.94
N VAL A 191 16.89 2.96 14.77
CA VAL A 191 17.92 2.76 15.81
C VAL A 191 17.59 3.58 17.05
N ALA A 192 17.20 4.86 16.91
CA ALA A 192 16.83 5.70 18.04
C ALA A 192 15.63 5.12 18.81
N VAL A 193 14.57 4.73 18.11
CA VAL A 193 13.38 4.09 18.70
C VAL A 193 13.78 2.81 19.43
N ALA A 194 14.60 1.99 18.82
CA ALA A 194 14.94 0.70 19.36
C ALA A 194 15.94 0.79 20.54
N LEU A 195 16.80 1.81 20.59
CA LEU A 195 17.59 2.15 21.79
C LEU A 195 16.71 2.61 22.96
N ILE A 196 15.64 3.37 22.69
CA ILE A 196 14.67 3.78 23.73
C ILE A 196 13.91 2.56 24.25
N LEU A 197 13.39 1.72 23.34
CA LEU A 197 12.68 0.49 23.70
C LEU A 197 13.56 -0.50 24.47
N ARG A 198 14.85 -0.60 24.12
CA ARG A 198 15.80 -1.47 24.82
C ARG A 198 15.88 -1.17 26.32
N ARG A 199 15.78 0.10 26.71
CA ARG A 199 15.83 0.51 28.13
C ARG A 199 14.57 0.10 28.91
N GLN A 200 13.43 -0.02 28.23
CA GLN A 200 12.15 -0.39 28.83
C GLN A 200 11.79 -1.86 28.61
N LEU A 201 12.67 -2.60 27.94
CA LEU A 201 12.47 -4.00 27.59
C LEU A 201 12.22 -4.91 28.80
N PRO A 202 12.91 -4.75 29.96
CA PRO A 202 12.65 -5.60 31.13
C PRO A 202 11.22 -5.45 31.67
N GLU A 203 10.71 -4.22 31.72
CA GLU A 203 9.34 -3.93 32.17
C GLU A 203 8.29 -4.52 31.22
N VAL A 204 8.53 -4.38 29.90
CA VAL A 204 7.67 -4.95 28.87
C VAL A 204 7.66 -6.47 28.92
N GLN A 205 8.83 -7.10 29.11
CA GLN A 205 8.94 -8.56 29.23
C GLN A 205 8.19 -9.07 30.45
N ALA A 206 8.33 -8.42 31.61
CA ALA A 206 7.57 -8.76 32.81
C ALA A 206 6.06 -8.64 32.59
N ALA A 207 5.61 -7.57 31.90
CA ALA A 207 4.20 -7.38 31.56
C ALA A 207 3.68 -8.47 30.60
N PHE A 208 4.46 -8.86 29.60
CA PHE A 208 4.09 -9.95 28.70
C PHE A 208 4.09 -11.32 29.38
N ALA A 209 4.97 -11.54 30.37
CA ALA A 209 4.96 -12.76 31.18
C ALA A 209 3.68 -12.88 32.03
N ALA A 210 3.14 -11.74 32.48
CA ALA A 210 1.83 -11.69 33.16
C ALA A 210 0.65 -11.91 32.18
N GLY A 211 0.83 -11.60 30.89
CA GLY A 211 -0.09 -11.98 29.82
C GLY A 211 -0.01 -11.08 28.58
N PRO A 212 -0.54 -11.53 27.42
CA PRO A 212 -0.48 -10.77 26.16
C PRO A 212 -1.14 -9.39 26.22
N ALA A 213 -2.26 -9.26 26.94
CA ALA A 213 -2.97 -7.99 27.10
C ALA A 213 -2.14 -6.98 27.92
N ALA A 214 -1.58 -7.42 29.05
CA ALA A 214 -0.72 -6.59 29.90
C ALA A 214 0.54 -6.12 29.17
N GLY A 215 1.15 -6.98 28.35
CA GLY A 215 2.28 -6.59 27.50
C GLY A 215 1.91 -5.54 26.45
N LEU A 216 0.75 -5.66 25.81
CA LEU A 216 0.26 -4.67 24.84
C LEU A 216 -0.11 -3.33 25.49
N ASP A 217 -0.66 -3.35 26.71
CA ASP A 217 -0.91 -2.16 27.51
C ASP A 217 0.41 -1.46 27.91
N ALA A 218 1.42 -2.23 28.33
CA ALA A 218 2.76 -1.71 28.60
C ALA A 218 3.38 -1.05 27.35
N LEU A 219 3.29 -1.70 26.18
CA LEU A 219 3.75 -1.13 24.92
C LEU A 219 3.01 0.16 24.55
N GLY A 220 1.68 0.19 24.70
CA GLY A 220 0.89 1.39 24.45
C GLY A 220 1.26 2.54 25.38
N ALA A 221 1.52 2.26 26.67
CA ALA A 221 1.98 3.27 27.61
C ALA A 221 3.35 3.84 27.21
N ILE A 222 4.26 3.00 26.69
CA ILE A 222 5.58 3.40 26.20
C ILE A 222 5.49 4.30 24.97
N LEU A 223 4.60 3.98 24.02
CA LEU A 223 4.43 4.78 22.80
C LEU A 223 4.08 6.25 23.08
N HIS A 224 3.49 6.54 24.24
CA HIS A 224 3.08 7.89 24.64
C HIS A 224 4.03 8.57 25.63
N ARG A 225 5.20 7.98 25.94
CA ARG A 225 6.19 8.53 26.89
C ARG A 225 7.36 9.19 26.18
N GLY A 226 7.84 10.30 26.72
CA GLY A 226 9.07 10.98 26.32
C GLY A 226 9.14 11.30 24.82
N VAL A 227 10.32 11.08 24.22
CA VAL A 227 10.58 11.36 22.79
C VAL A 227 9.75 10.47 21.85
N LEU A 228 9.48 9.21 22.24
CA LEU A 228 8.62 8.32 21.44
C LEU A 228 7.20 8.87 21.32
N GLY A 229 6.66 9.41 22.43
CA GLY A 229 5.38 10.12 22.44
C GLY A 229 5.32 11.20 21.36
N VAL A 230 6.34 12.04 21.25
CA VAL A 230 6.39 13.12 20.26
C VAL A 230 6.46 12.58 18.81
N ILE A 231 7.27 11.55 18.57
CA ILE A 231 7.43 10.94 17.23
C ILE A 231 6.14 10.26 16.77
N VAL A 232 5.47 9.54 17.69
CA VAL A 232 4.29 8.73 17.40
C VAL A 232 3.00 9.55 17.44
N TRP A 233 3.00 10.71 18.10
CA TRP A 233 1.83 11.56 18.29
C TRP A 233 1.02 11.83 17.00
N PRO A 234 1.62 12.15 15.82
CA PRO A 234 0.85 12.36 14.61
C PRO A 234 0.09 11.10 14.14
N LEU A 235 0.68 9.92 14.37
CA LEU A 235 0.08 8.62 14.04
C LEU A 235 -1.06 8.31 15.00
N SER A 236 -0.83 8.50 16.30
CA SER A 236 -1.84 8.33 17.34
C SER A 236 -3.02 9.27 17.16
N ALA A 237 -2.78 10.52 16.79
CA ALA A 237 -3.83 11.49 16.51
C ALA A 237 -4.76 11.02 15.38
N LEU A 238 -4.24 10.35 14.34
CA LEU A 238 -5.05 9.78 13.25
C LEU A 238 -5.75 8.47 13.62
N VAL A 239 -5.10 7.63 14.43
CA VAL A 239 -5.59 6.28 14.79
C VAL A 239 -6.63 6.33 15.90
N ARG A 240 -6.48 7.21 16.89
CA ARG A 240 -7.37 7.27 18.07
C ARG A 240 -8.85 7.48 17.73
N PRO A 241 -9.26 8.32 16.75
CA PRO A 241 -10.66 8.42 16.34
C PRO A 241 -11.21 7.09 15.80
N LEU A 242 -10.42 6.33 15.04
CA LEU A 242 -10.82 5.01 14.51
C LEU A 242 -11.11 4.00 15.64
N LEU A 243 -10.43 4.14 16.78
CA LEU A 243 -10.57 3.28 17.95
C LEU A 243 -11.50 3.85 19.02
N ALA A 244 -12.26 4.91 18.72
CA ALA A 244 -13.20 5.46 19.69
C ALA A 244 -14.38 4.49 19.93
N PRO A 245 -14.74 4.24 21.20
CA PRO A 245 -15.84 3.33 21.53
C PRO A 245 -17.22 3.92 21.19
N ASP A 246 -17.35 5.24 21.25
CA ASP A 246 -18.60 5.98 21.06
C ASP A 246 -18.38 7.30 20.30
N LEU A 247 -19.49 7.98 19.96
CA LEU A 247 -19.48 9.21 19.17
C LEU A 247 -18.90 10.42 19.93
N ALA A 248 -19.09 10.51 21.26
CA ALA A 248 -18.55 11.60 22.05
C ALA A 248 -17.03 11.49 22.18
N THR A 249 -16.51 10.30 22.47
CA THR A 249 -15.06 10.04 22.46
C THR A 249 -14.46 10.27 21.08
N PHE A 250 -15.17 9.90 20.02
CA PHE A 250 -14.76 10.19 18.65
C PHE A 250 -14.64 11.69 18.40
N ALA A 251 -15.68 12.46 18.73
CA ALA A 251 -15.70 13.92 18.56
C ALA A 251 -14.57 14.61 19.34
N ALA A 252 -14.31 14.17 20.57
CA ALA A 252 -13.21 14.69 21.39
C ALA A 252 -11.81 14.44 20.79
N ARG A 253 -11.64 13.38 19.99
CA ARG A 253 -10.37 13.02 19.34
C ARG A 253 -10.17 13.67 17.96
N LEU A 254 -11.22 14.23 17.36
CA LEU A 254 -11.17 14.86 16.03
C LEU A 254 -10.21 16.06 15.93
N PRO A 255 -10.10 16.97 16.91
CA PRO A 255 -9.25 18.15 16.77
C PRO A 255 -7.78 17.81 16.47
N ALA A 256 -7.22 16.83 17.20
CA ALA A 256 -5.83 16.38 16.98
C ALA A 256 -5.66 15.74 15.58
N ALA A 257 -6.63 14.95 15.16
CA ALA A 257 -6.61 14.30 13.85
C ALA A 257 -6.72 15.31 12.70
N PHE A 258 -7.60 16.31 12.83
CA PHE A 258 -7.75 17.41 11.87
C PHE A 258 -6.51 18.30 11.84
N LEU A 259 -5.82 18.49 12.95
CA LEU A 259 -4.54 19.20 12.96
C LEU A 259 -3.51 18.47 12.07
N VAL A 260 -3.37 17.15 12.21
CA VAL A 260 -2.45 16.36 11.36
C VAL A 260 -2.85 16.42 9.89
N VAL A 261 -4.14 16.26 9.57
CA VAL A 261 -4.63 16.37 8.18
C VAL A 261 -4.42 17.78 7.63
N GLY A 262 -4.67 18.81 8.43
CA GLY A 262 -4.48 20.21 8.08
C GLY A 262 -3.01 20.54 7.80
N LEU A 263 -2.08 20.02 8.61
CA LEU A 263 -0.64 20.16 8.37
C LEU A 263 -0.23 19.51 7.03
N HIS A 264 -0.75 18.32 6.72
CA HIS A 264 -0.52 17.68 5.43
C HIS A 264 -1.11 18.49 4.27
N TYR A 265 -2.30 19.07 4.44
CA TYR A 265 -2.90 19.96 3.44
C TYR A 265 -2.06 21.21 3.20
N VAL A 266 -1.63 21.92 4.25
CA VAL A 266 -0.78 23.11 4.14
C VAL A 266 0.55 22.76 3.45
N TRP A 267 1.16 21.64 3.82
CA TRP A 267 2.40 21.18 3.20
C TRP A 267 2.19 20.87 1.71
N LEU A 268 1.09 20.21 1.36
CA LEU A 268 0.74 19.89 -0.02
C LEU A 268 0.54 21.15 -0.88
N VAL A 269 -0.21 22.14 -0.37
CA VAL A 269 -0.45 23.41 -1.07
C VAL A 269 0.86 24.18 -1.27
N ARG A 270 1.71 24.26 -0.24
CA ARG A 270 3.01 24.96 -0.32
C ARG A 270 4.01 24.30 -1.27
N SER A 271 3.94 22.98 -1.44
CA SER A 271 4.88 22.22 -2.28
C SER A 271 4.50 22.18 -3.76
N SER A 272 3.42 22.84 -4.18
CA SER A 272 2.79 22.68 -5.51
C SER A 272 3.44 23.48 -6.66
N LEU A 273 4.73 23.82 -6.57
CA LEU A 273 5.38 24.76 -7.49
C LEU A 273 5.50 24.29 -8.97
N ALA A 274 5.42 22.98 -9.25
CA ALA A 274 5.60 22.41 -10.61
C ALA A 274 4.60 21.28 -10.99
N PHE A 275 3.31 21.37 -10.60
CA PHE A 275 2.37 20.26 -10.81
C PHE A 275 1.77 20.17 -12.23
N GLU A 276 1.75 21.25 -13.02
CA GLU A 276 1.01 21.32 -14.29
C GLU A 276 1.60 20.40 -15.37
N GLU A 277 2.90 20.50 -15.64
CA GLU A 277 3.59 19.67 -16.64
C GLU A 277 3.50 18.17 -16.30
N VAL A 278 3.69 17.83 -15.02
CA VAL A 278 3.60 16.44 -14.55
C VAL A 278 2.16 15.92 -14.59
N ALA A 279 1.18 16.77 -14.34
CA ALA A 279 -0.22 16.41 -14.45
C ALA A 279 -0.62 16.15 -15.91
N VAL A 280 -0.19 16.99 -16.85
CA VAL A 280 -0.39 16.78 -18.30
C VAL A 280 0.21 15.45 -18.75
N GLU A 281 1.49 15.21 -18.42
CA GLU A 281 2.18 13.97 -18.80
C GLU A 281 1.48 12.72 -18.19
N SER A 282 0.97 12.85 -16.96
CA SER A 282 0.21 11.78 -16.31
C SER A 282 -1.12 11.48 -17.02
N ALA A 283 -1.82 12.52 -17.47
CA ALA A 283 -3.11 12.43 -18.15
C ALA A 283 -2.95 11.80 -19.53
N GLU A 284 -1.93 12.18 -20.30
CA GLU A 284 -1.60 11.56 -21.59
C GLU A 284 -1.26 10.08 -21.45
N ARG A 285 -0.46 9.72 -20.44
CA ARG A 285 -0.16 8.31 -20.17
C ARG A 285 -1.42 7.53 -19.81
N MET A 286 -2.34 8.12 -19.03
CA MET A 286 -3.63 7.49 -18.74
C MET A 286 -4.50 7.36 -20.00
N ALA A 287 -4.54 8.38 -20.86
CA ALA A 287 -5.23 8.32 -22.14
C ALA A 287 -4.71 7.18 -23.02
N ARG A 288 -3.37 7.08 -23.16
CA ARG A 288 -2.71 5.99 -23.89
C ARG A 288 -3.05 4.62 -23.31
N ARG A 289 -3.10 4.47 -21.98
CA ARG A 289 -3.51 3.21 -21.32
C ARG A 289 -4.96 2.85 -21.62
N ILE A 290 -5.87 3.82 -21.53
CA ILE A 290 -7.30 3.59 -21.81
C ILE A 290 -7.51 3.25 -23.29
N ALA A 291 -6.83 3.95 -24.20
CA ALA A 291 -6.88 3.68 -25.63
C ALA A 291 -6.35 2.28 -25.97
N ALA A 292 -5.20 1.91 -25.40
CA ALA A 292 -4.64 0.57 -25.54
C ALA A 292 -5.63 -0.50 -25.06
N TRP A 293 -6.17 -0.36 -23.84
CA TRP A 293 -7.16 -1.28 -23.30
C TRP A 293 -8.41 -1.40 -24.17
N ARG A 294 -8.93 -0.29 -24.70
CA ARG A 294 -10.10 -0.29 -25.60
C ARG A 294 -9.81 -1.00 -26.93
N SER A 295 -8.59 -0.89 -27.43
CA SER A 295 -8.14 -1.58 -28.64
C SER A 295 -7.76 -3.05 -28.42
N GLY A 296 -7.91 -3.58 -27.19
CA GLY A 296 -7.45 -4.93 -26.84
C GLY A 296 -5.93 -5.07 -26.80
N ARG A 297 -5.16 -3.99 -27.01
CA ARG A 297 -3.70 -3.98 -27.00
C ARG A 297 -3.17 -3.63 -25.60
N ARG A 298 -2.04 -4.21 -25.22
CA ARG A 298 -1.32 -3.76 -24.01
C ARG A 298 -0.76 -2.36 -24.28
N PRO A 299 -0.85 -1.41 -23.33
CA PRO A 299 -0.15 -0.16 -23.46
C PRO A 299 1.35 -0.46 -23.57
N PRO A 300 2.09 0.22 -24.48
CA PRO A 300 3.52 0.01 -24.62
C PRO A 300 4.20 0.26 -23.27
N PRO A 301 5.26 -0.52 -22.93
CA PRO A 301 6.05 -0.22 -21.76
C PRO A 301 6.54 1.22 -21.83
N SER A 302 6.55 1.94 -20.70
CA SER A 302 7.00 3.33 -20.69
C SER A 302 8.43 3.44 -21.24
N GLU A 303 8.65 4.30 -22.23
CA GLU A 303 9.93 4.51 -22.94
C GLU A 303 11.14 4.76 -22.01
N ARG A 304 10.91 5.24 -20.78
CA ARG A 304 11.96 5.39 -19.75
C ARG A 304 12.63 4.08 -19.29
N ARG A 305 12.22 2.90 -19.76
CA ARG A 305 12.82 1.60 -19.34
C ARG A 305 14.17 1.27 -19.98
N SER A 306 14.68 2.03 -20.95
CA SER A 306 15.93 1.68 -21.65
C SER A 306 17.20 2.26 -21.02
N LYS A 307 17.15 3.33 -20.21
CA LYS A 307 18.36 4.07 -19.78
C LYS A 307 19.11 3.51 -18.57
N GLY A 308 19.02 2.21 -18.30
CA GLY A 308 19.79 1.61 -17.22
C GLY A 308 19.38 0.18 -16.95
N ALA A 309 19.59 -0.72 -17.93
CA ALA A 309 19.50 -2.14 -17.67
C ALA A 309 20.52 -2.50 -16.58
N ARG A 310 20.02 -2.83 -15.38
CA ARG A 310 20.86 -3.25 -14.25
C ARG A 310 21.70 -4.47 -14.66
N ARG A 311 22.88 -4.60 -14.03
CA ARG A 311 23.75 -5.78 -14.19
C ARG A 311 22.94 -7.06 -14.02
N SER A 312 23.13 -7.98 -14.97
CA SER A 312 22.60 -9.33 -14.96
C SER A 312 22.91 -10.00 -13.61
N LEU A 313 21.98 -10.79 -13.06
CA LEU A 313 22.24 -11.61 -11.87
C LEU A 313 23.25 -12.74 -12.13
N GLY A 314 23.60 -12.96 -13.39
CA GLY A 314 24.51 -14.01 -13.82
C GLY A 314 24.08 -14.57 -15.17
N HIS A 315 25.03 -15.14 -15.90
CA HIS A 315 24.75 -15.87 -17.13
C HIS A 315 24.43 -17.32 -16.77
N LEU A 316 23.39 -17.87 -17.39
CA LEU A 316 23.18 -19.32 -17.39
C LEU A 316 24.20 -19.97 -18.34
N ALA A 317 24.52 -21.23 -18.07
CA ALA A 317 25.23 -22.06 -19.04
C ALA A 317 24.44 -22.10 -20.36
N PRO A 318 25.13 -22.13 -21.52
CA PRO A 318 24.49 -22.14 -22.84
C PRO A 318 23.73 -23.45 -23.13
N VAL A 319 23.92 -24.48 -22.29
CA VAL A 319 23.27 -25.78 -22.40
C VAL A 319 22.42 -26.03 -21.15
N GLY A 320 21.21 -26.53 -21.33
CA GLY A 320 20.33 -26.86 -20.20
C GLY A 320 18.86 -27.02 -20.60
N SER A 321 18.02 -27.16 -19.57
CA SER A 321 16.56 -27.27 -19.76
C SER A 321 15.99 -25.92 -20.19
N PRO A 322 15.16 -25.87 -21.24
CA PRO A 322 14.50 -24.63 -21.66
C PRO A 322 13.63 -24.00 -20.56
N ALA A 323 12.95 -24.83 -19.75
CA ALA A 323 12.16 -24.34 -18.61
C ALA A 323 13.01 -23.55 -17.61
N ARG A 324 14.27 -23.97 -17.36
CA ARG A 324 15.21 -23.23 -16.51
C ARG A 324 15.62 -21.90 -17.13
N ALA A 325 15.85 -21.86 -18.44
CA ALA A 325 16.20 -20.64 -19.15
C ALA A 325 15.05 -19.60 -19.09
N ILE A 326 13.80 -20.07 -19.28
CA ILE A 326 12.60 -19.24 -19.19
C ILE A 326 12.36 -18.77 -17.74
N ALA A 327 12.55 -19.65 -16.76
CA ALA A 327 12.47 -19.26 -15.35
C ALA A 327 13.51 -18.19 -14.99
N TRP A 328 14.75 -18.33 -15.49
CA TRP A 328 15.81 -17.34 -15.27
C TRP A 328 15.54 -16.02 -15.98
N LYS A 329 14.98 -16.05 -17.20
CA LYS A 329 14.47 -14.85 -17.89
C LYS A 329 13.51 -14.09 -16.97
N ASN A 330 12.58 -14.80 -16.33
CA ASN A 330 11.57 -14.24 -15.45
C ASN A 330 12.16 -13.69 -14.14
N VAL A 331 13.09 -14.41 -13.51
CA VAL A 331 13.82 -13.93 -12.33
C VAL A 331 14.63 -12.68 -12.67
N GLN A 332 15.30 -12.65 -13.83
CA GLN A 332 16.04 -11.47 -14.28
C GLN A 332 15.12 -10.30 -14.66
N ALA A 333 13.97 -10.56 -15.27
CA ALA A 333 12.97 -9.55 -15.58
C ALA A 333 12.43 -8.92 -14.30
N GLU A 334 12.19 -9.71 -13.26
CA GLU A 334 11.78 -9.20 -11.95
C GLU A 334 12.92 -8.46 -11.26
N TRP A 335 14.16 -8.94 -11.31
CA TRP A 335 15.32 -8.22 -10.78
C TRP A 335 15.53 -6.84 -11.42
N ARG A 336 15.39 -6.78 -12.75
CA ARG A 336 15.49 -5.55 -13.53
C ARG A 336 14.27 -4.65 -13.36
N GLY A 337 13.08 -5.24 -13.16
CA GLY A 337 11.79 -4.56 -13.13
C GLY A 337 11.31 -4.10 -11.75
N SER A 338 11.60 -4.85 -10.69
CA SER A 338 11.11 -4.65 -9.32
C SER A 338 11.80 -3.50 -8.58
N GLY A 339 12.91 -2.98 -9.09
CA GLY A 339 13.67 -1.95 -8.37
C GLY A 339 14.34 -2.52 -7.12
N VAL A 340 14.78 -1.67 -6.20
CA VAL A 340 15.49 -2.05 -4.95
C VAL A 340 14.47 -2.57 -3.90
N ARG A 341 13.36 -3.19 -4.33
CA ARG A 341 12.18 -3.52 -3.49
C ARG A 341 12.34 -4.82 -2.72
N LEU A 342 12.57 -5.91 -3.45
CA LEU A 342 12.75 -7.24 -2.86
C LEU A 342 14.00 -7.35 -1.97
N PRO A 343 15.20 -6.91 -2.40
CA PRO A 343 16.40 -7.02 -1.55
C PRO A 343 16.35 -6.09 -0.32
N VAL A 344 15.67 -4.94 -0.36
CA VAL A 344 15.53 -4.09 0.85
C VAL A 344 14.52 -4.64 1.83
N ILE A 345 13.43 -5.25 1.37
CA ILE A 345 12.50 -5.97 2.26
C ILE A 345 13.23 -7.13 2.93
N ILE A 346 14.04 -7.88 2.18
CA ILE A 346 14.87 -8.96 2.71
C ILE A 346 15.92 -8.42 3.69
N VAL A 347 16.64 -7.35 3.36
CA VAL A 347 17.65 -6.75 4.24
C VAL A 347 17.04 -6.13 5.50
N LEU A 348 15.88 -5.47 5.40
CA LEU A 348 15.16 -4.95 6.57
C LEU A 348 14.61 -6.09 7.44
N GLY A 349 14.14 -7.18 6.82
CA GLY A 349 13.74 -8.40 7.52
C GLY A 349 14.92 -9.03 8.26
N VAL A 350 16.06 -9.21 7.57
CA VAL A 350 17.30 -9.74 8.14
C VAL A 350 17.87 -8.83 9.23
N ALA A 351 17.80 -7.51 9.07
CA ALA A 351 18.23 -6.56 10.09
C ALA A 351 17.30 -6.56 11.31
N ALA A 352 15.99 -6.75 11.13
CA ALA A 352 15.05 -6.94 12.23
C ALA A 352 15.32 -8.25 12.99
N VAL A 353 15.64 -9.32 12.27
CA VAL A 353 16.04 -10.62 12.83
C VAL A 353 17.35 -10.51 13.59
N ALA A 354 18.37 -9.88 13.00
CA ALA A 354 19.67 -9.64 13.64
C ALA A 354 19.55 -8.74 14.87
N TRP A 355 18.69 -7.72 14.82
CA TRP A 355 18.37 -6.86 15.97
C TRP A 355 17.74 -7.67 17.10
N VAL A 356 16.75 -8.51 16.79
CA VAL A 356 16.06 -9.32 17.81
C VAL A 356 16.95 -10.44 18.35
N ALA A 357 17.74 -11.09 17.50
CA ALA A 357 18.75 -12.06 17.92
C ALA A 357 19.82 -11.43 18.84
N SER A 358 20.12 -10.14 18.67
CA SER A 358 21.03 -9.40 19.57
C SER A 358 20.47 -9.12 20.98
N LEU A 359 19.21 -9.47 21.25
CA LEU A 359 18.55 -9.29 22.55
C LEU A 359 18.76 -10.47 23.53
N GLY A 360 19.38 -11.56 23.09
CA GLY A 360 19.77 -12.70 23.95
C GLY A 360 18.59 -13.49 24.56
N ALA A 361 18.91 -14.39 25.51
CA ALA A 361 18.00 -15.40 26.07
C ALA A 361 16.79 -14.86 26.88
N ALA A 362 16.71 -13.55 27.14
CA ALA A 362 15.59 -12.93 27.86
C ALA A 362 14.40 -12.54 26.95
N ALA A 363 14.50 -12.72 25.62
CA ALA A 363 13.59 -12.15 24.63
C ALA A 363 12.42 -13.07 24.17
N GLY A 364 11.98 -14.03 24.99
CA GLY A 364 10.99 -15.04 24.59
C GLY A 364 9.73 -14.48 23.90
N THR A 365 9.15 -13.40 24.42
CA THR A 365 7.93 -12.78 23.85
C THR A 365 8.18 -11.78 22.72
N GLY A 366 9.34 -11.10 22.68
CA GLY A 366 9.72 -10.23 21.56
C GLY A 366 10.00 -11.03 20.28
N ILE A 367 10.62 -12.20 20.44
CA ILE A 367 10.81 -13.19 19.36
C ILE A 367 9.46 -13.70 18.86
N GLN A 368 8.50 -13.99 19.75
CA GLN A 368 7.15 -14.43 19.34
C GLN A 368 6.37 -13.38 18.54
N VAL A 369 6.44 -12.10 18.91
CA VAL A 369 5.80 -11.02 18.14
C VAL A 369 6.45 -10.87 16.76
N LEU A 370 7.79 -10.91 16.69
CA LEU A 370 8.50 -10.87 15.40
C LEU A 370 8.17 -12.11 14.54
N ALA A 371 8.18 -13.31 15.13
CA ALA A 371 7.81 -14.55 14.45
C ALA A 371 6.38 -14.48 13.92
N THR A 372 5.45 -13.92 14.69
CA THR A 372 4.06 -13.69 14.24
C THR A 372 4.02 -12.72 13.04
N LEU A 373 4.79 -11.63 13.07
CA LEU A 373 4.86 -10.68 11.96
C LEU A 373 5.47 -11.30 10.70
N LEU A 374 6.53 -12.12 10.85
CA LEU A 374 7.16 -12.83 9.75
C LEU A 374 6.23 -13.90 9.15
N LEU A 375 5.46 -14.60 9.99
CA LEU A 375 4.41 -15.54 9.55
C LEU A 375 3.29 -14.83 8.78
N VAL A 376 2.83 -13.67 9.26
CA VAL A 376 1.86 -12.83 8.54
C VAL A 376 2.44 -12.38 7.20
N PHE A 377 3.70 -11.96 7.16
CA PHE A 377 4.36 -11.54 5.92
C PHE A 377 4.53 -12.70 4.93
N ALA A 378 4.90 -13.89 5.41
CA ALA A 378 4.96 -15.11 4.61
C ALA A 378 3.57 -15.46 4.02
N GLY A 379 2.52 -15.42 4.86
CA GLY A 379 1.14 -15.63 4.42
C GLY A 379 0.69 -14.60 3.37
N MET A 380 1.02 -13.31 3.58
CA MET A 380 0.75 -12.26 2.60
C MET A 380 1.53 -12.47 1.30
N ALA A 381 2.79 -12.90 1.35
CA ALA A 381 3.58 -13.20 0.17
C ALA A 381 2.98 -14.38 -0.63
N VAL A 382 2.46 -15.41 0.04
CA VAL A 382 1.79 -16.53 -0.64
C VAL A 382 0.47 -16.10 -1.29
N VAL A 383 -0.35 -15.33 -0.57
CA VAL A 383 -1.69 -14.93 -1.05
C VAL A 383 -1.63 -13.82 -2.11
N PHE A 384 -0.85 -12.77 -1.85
CA PHE A 384 -0.78 -11.59 -2.72
C PHE A 384 0.41 -11.60 -3.67
N GLY A 385 1.44 -12.41 -3.40
CA GLY A 385 2.61 -12.53 -4.27
C GLY A 385 2.30 -12.87 -5.72
N PRO A 386 1.41 -13.85 -6.03
CA PRO A 386 1.04 -14.15 -7.40
C PRO A 386 0.31 -13.00 -8.11
N TYR A 387 -0.35 -12.12 -7.34
CA TYR A 387 -0.96 -10.91 -7.88
C TYR A 387 0.10 -9.86 -8.24
N ILE A 388 1.18 -9.80 -7.47
CA ILE A 388 2.28 -8.84 -7.63
C ILE A 388 3.25 -9.29 -8.73
N LEU A 389 3.70 -10.55 -8.68
CA LEU A 389 4.56 -11.19 -9.68
C LEU A 389 3.70 -11.88 -10.76
N ARG A 390 3.04 -11.08 -11.58
CA ARG A 390 2.30 -11.58 -12.74
C ARG A 390 3.24 -11.74 -13.93
N ASN A 391 3.89 -12.89 -14.03
CA ASN A 391 4.47 -13.36 -15.29
C ASN A 391 3.42 -14.23 -15.98
N ASP A 392 2.61 -13.57 -16.82
CA ASP A 392 1.63 -14.25 -17.66
C ASP A 392 2.19 -14.44 -19.07
N LEU A 393 1.77 -15.51 -19.74
CA LEU A 393 2.11 -15.80 -21.14
C LEU A 393 1.73 -14.66 -22.11
N ARG A 394 1.02 -13.62 -21.66
CA ARG A 394 0.56 -12.53 -22.53
C ARG A 394 1.69 -11.71 -23.12
N ALA A 395 2.84 -11.62 -22.45
CA ALA A 395 4.01 -10.95 -23.03
C ALA A 395 4.68 -11.86 -24.08
N ASP A 396 4.75 -13.16 -23.81
CA ASP A 396 5.36 -14.16 -24.68
C ASP A 396 4.50 -14.44 -25.92
N LEU A 397 3.17 -14.35 -25.81
CA LEU A 397 2.23 -14.44 -26.93
C LEU A 397 2.44 -13.32 -27.97
N LEU A 398 3.08 -12.20 -27.61
CA LEU A 398 3.46 -11.17 -28.59
C LEU A 398 4.62 -11.61 -29.49
N LEU A 399 5.37 -12.63 -29.07
CA LEU A 399 6.50 -13.23 -29.77
C LEU A 399 6.13 -14.64 -30.27
N TRP A 400 4.84 -14.93 -30.45
CA TRP A 400 4.33 -16.26 -30.78
C TRP A 400 4.97 -16.87 -32.02
N ASP A 401 5.18 -16.09 -33.07
CA ASP A 401 5.79 -16.56 -34.31
C ASP A 401 7.26 -16.98 -34.09
N LEU A 402 7.97 -16.29 -33.20
CA LEU A 402 9.33 -16.66 -32.79
C LEU A 402 9.31 -17.91 -31.89
N LEU A 403 8.39 -17.99 -30.93
CA LEU A 403 8.29 -19.14 -30.02
C LEU A 403 7.98 -20.45 -30.75
N LYS A 404 7.17 -20.39 -31.82
CA LYS A 404 6.89 -21.53 -32.69
C LYS A 404 8.11 -22.04 -33.45
N SER A 405 9.10 -21.16 -33.70
CA SER A 405 10.33 -21.54 -34.41
C SER A 405 11.32 -22.28 -33.51
N TYR A 406 11.17 -22.20 -32.19
CA TYR A 406 12.05 -22.90 -31.26
C TYR A 406 11.59 -24.33 -30.98
N PRO A 407 12.52 -25.28 -30.75
CA PRO A 407 12.20 -26.66 -30.41
C PRO A 407 11.77 -26.76 -28.93
N LEU A 408 10.68 -26.08 -28.57
CA LEU A 408 10.16 -25.99 -27.20
C LEU A 408 8.85 -26.77 -27.10
N ARG A 409 8.72 -27.63 -26.10
CA ARG A 409 7.42 -28.20 -25.74
C ARG A 409 6.59 -27.14 -25.02
N GLY A 410 5.29 -27.09 -25.32
CA GLY A 410 4.37 -26.16 -24.62
C GLY A 410 4.39 -26.33 -23.10
N ALA A 411 4.57 -27.56 -22.61
CA ALA A 411 4.72 -27.85 -21.19
C ALA A 411 5.96 -27.17 -20.57
N ASP A 412 7.11 -27.15 -21.26
CA ASP A 412 8.33 -26.52 -20.77
C ASP A 412 8.22 -24.99 -20.72
N LEU A 413 7.48 -24.42 -21.67
CA LEU A 413 7.14 -23.00 -21.68
C LEU A 413 6.29 -22.62 -20.46
N VAL A 414 5.20 -23.34 -20.24
CA VAL A 414 4.30 -23.10 -19.10
C VAL A 414 5.03 -23.33 -17.77
N ALA A 415 5.81 -24.43 -17.67
CA ALA A 415 6.59 -24.73 -16.47
C ALA A 415 7.61 -23.62 -16.16
N GLY A 416 8.37 -23.16 -17.15
CA GLY A 416 9.33 -22.07 -16.97
C GLY A 416 8.69 -20.75 -16.57
N GLU A 417 7.53 -20.43 -17.16
CA GLU A 417 6.77 -19.21 -16.83
C GLU A 417 6.29 -19.20 -15.37
N VAL A 418 5.83 -20.34 -14.87
CA VAL A 418 5.38 -20.50 -13.48
C VAL A 418 6.56 -20.59 -12.49
N LEU A 419 7.62 -21.30 -12.87
CA LEU A 419 8.74 -21.62 -11.97
C LEU A 419 9.51 -20.37 -11.53
N GLY A 420 9.64 -19.35 -12.39
CA GLY A 420 10.29 -18.08 -12.03
C GLY A 420 9.62 -17.36 -10.84
N PRO A 421 8.35 -16.93 -10.95
CA PRO A 421 7.59 -16.32 -9.85
C PRO A 421 7.51 -17.20 -8.62
N VAL A 422 7.26 -18.51 -8.79
CA VAL A 422 7.18 -19.46 -7.68
C VAL A 422 8.50 -19.50 -6.93
N ALA A 423 9.64 -19.66 -7.61
CA ALA A 423 10.95 -19.67 -6.95
C ALA A 423 11.23 -18.40 -6.14
N VAL A 424 10.88 -17.22 -6.68
CA VAL A 424 11.03 -15.94 -5.98
C VAL A 424 10.14 -15.87 -4.74
N LEU A 425 8.86 -16.21 -4.88
CA LEU A 425 7.88 -16.17 -3.78
C LEU A 425 8.19 -17.20 -2.70
N THR A 426 8.55 -18.41 -3.11
CA THR A 426 9.02 -19.49 -2.23
C THR A 426 10.26 -19.03 -1.48
N GLY A 427 11.26 -18.43 -2.14
CA GLY A 427 12.45 -17.91 -1.46
C GLY A 427 12.13 -16.84 -0.40
N VAL A 428 11.20 -15.91 -0.70
CA VAL A 428 10.75 -14.91 0.28
C VAL A 428 10.00 -15.56 1.44
N ALA A 429 9.04 -16.44 1.15
CA ALA A 429 8.24 -17.11 2.18
C ALA A 429 9.12 -17.97 3.09
N TRP A 430 10.03 -18.77 2.53
CA TRP A 430 10.99 -19.55 3.30
C TRP A 430 11.95 -18.68 4.09
N GLY A 431 12.43 -17.57 3.53
CA GLY A 431 13.25 -16.61 4.28
C GLY A 431 12.52 -16.06 5.51
N CYS A 432 11.23 -15.74 5.38
CA CYS A 432 10.40 -15.32 6.51
C CYS A 432 10.14 -16.45 7.50
N LEU A 433 9.89 -17.68 7.04
CA LEU A 433 9.65 -18.84 7.90
C LEU A 433 10.91 -19.22 8.68
N LEU A 434 12.06 -19.32 8.01
CA LEU A 434 13.35 -19.59 8.65
C LEU A 434 13.68 -18.51 9.68
N ALA A 435 13.44 -17.24 9.37
CA ALA A 435 13.61 -16.15 10.31
C ALA A 435 12.61 -16.16 11.48
N ALA A 436 11.44 -16.79 11.32
CA ALA A 436 10.42 -16.88 12.37
C ALA A 436 10.65 -18.05 13.34
N PHE A 437 11.34 -19.10 12.89
CA PHE A 437 11.58 -20.33 13.64
C PHE A 437 13.07 -20.57 13.98
N ALA A 438 13.97 -19.69 13.55
CA ALA A 438 15.35 -19.61 14.03
C ALA A 438 15.42 -18.78 15.32
#